data_AF-A0A6P7XVM1-F1
#
_entry.id   AF-A0A6P7XVM1-F1
#
_cell.length_a   1.000
_cell.length_b   1.000
_cell.length_c   1.000
_cell.angle_alpha   90.00
_cell.angle_beta   90.00
_cell.angle_gamma   90.00
#
_symmetry.space_group_name_H-M   'P 1'
#
loop_
_entity.id
_entity.type
_entity.pdbx_description
1 polymer ?
#
loop_
_entity_poly.entity_id
_entity_poly.type
_entity_poly.pdbx_seq_one_letter_code
_entity_poly.pdbx_strand_id
1 'polypeptide(L)'
;MSMVAALLRCRLSIGQVLFCPSLVRRAYRGDAPEDSGKDLIEIPLPPWEERQNESLKAKRARLVYESRKRGMLENCILLSLFAKEYLNTMSAKQLSLYDRLINEPSNDWDIYNWATGTKPAPEIFDNEVLDMLKEFAKNKNMEKRLWQPDLEYLFEKKSWRNEDIP
;
A
#
# COMPACT_ATOMS: atom_id res chain seq x y z
N MET A 1 79.52 -13.28 36.21
CA MET A 1 78.61 -14.31 36.74
C MET A 1 77.30 -14.23 35.97
N SER A 2 76.78 -15.39 35.53
CA SER A 2 75.43 -15.75 35.04
C SER A 2 74.29 -14.73 35.22
N MET A 3 73.23 -14.64 34.41
CA MET A 3 72.45 -15.64 33.64
C MET A 3 71.52 -14.88 32.65
N VAL A 4 71.45 -15.23 31.35
CA VAL A 4 70.40 -16.00 30.62
C VAL A 4 69.00 -15.34 30.43
N ALA A 5 68.67 -15.05 29.16
CA ALA A 5 67.41 -15.19 28.35
C ALA A 5 66.02 -14.83 28.97
N ALA A 6 64.95 -14.40 28.27
CA ALA A 6 64.51 -14.04 26.92
C ALA A 6 63.12 -13.32 27.10
N LEU A 7 62.46 -12.60 26.18
CA LEU A 7 61.87 -12.99 24.90
C LEU A 7 61.23 -11.76 24.20
N LEU A 8 61.16 -11.87 22.87
CA LEU A 8 60.17 -11.35 21.92
C LEU A 8 59.99 -9.84 21.71
N ARG A 9 60.62 -9.35 20.62
CA ARG A 9 60.14 -8.22 19.81
C ARG A 9 59.38 -8.78 18.61
N CYS A 10 58.07 -8.61 18.55
CA CYS A 10 57.31 -8.73 17.31
C CYS A 10 57.27 -7.36 16.62
N ARG A 11 58.05 -7.18 15.55
CA ARG A 11 57.90 -6.06 14.61
C ARG A 11 56.98 -6.53 13.49
N LEU A 12 55.86 -5.82 13.29
CA LEU A 12 54.99 -6.03 12.13
C LEU A 12 55.80 -5.82 10.84
N SER A 13 55.78 -6.86 9.99
CA SER A 13 56.35 -6.87 8.66
C SER A 13 55.45 -6.09 7.70
N ILE A 14 56.06 -5.15 6.97
CA ILE A 14 55.49 -4.50 5.80
C ILE A 14 55.61 -5.52 4.66
N GLY A 15 54.54 -6.29 4.44
CA GLY A 15 54.40 -7.17 3.29
C GLY A 15 53.73 -6.44 2.12
N GLN A 16 54.45 -6.32 1.00
CA GLN A 16 53.95 -5.78 -0.26
C GLN A 16 52.68 -6.51 -0.71
N VAL A 17 51.56 -5.79 -0.80
CA VAL A 17 50.35 -6.29 -1.45
C VAL A 17 50.60 -6.27 -2.94
N LEU A 18 50.70 -7.47 -3.51
CA LEU A 18 50.83 -7.71 -4.94
C LEU A 18 49.69 -6.99 -5.70
N PHE A 19 50.09 -6.15 -6.63
CA PHE A 19 49.22 -5.43 -7.55
C PHE A 19 48.57 -6.46 -8.50
N CYS A 20 47.35 -6.90 -8.20
CA CYS A 20 46.53 -7.62 -9.16
C CYS A 20 45.95 -6.61 -10.16
N PRO A 21 46.34 -6.63 -11.46
CA PRO A 21 45.67 -5.80 -12.45
C PRO A 21 44.29 -6.41 -12.75
N SER A 22 43.31 -5.54 -12.91
CA SER A 22 41.93 -5.81 -13.35
C SER A 22 40.98 -6.53 -12.37
N LEU A 23 40.78 -5.95 -11.19
CA LEU A 23 39.39 -5.84 -10.72
C LEU A 23 38.78 -4.67 -11.48
N VAL A 24 38.07 -4.94 -12.58
CA VAL A 24 37.14 -3.97 -13.15
C VAL A 24 36.05 -3.77 -12.10
N ARG A 25 36.26 -2.81 -11.20
CA ARG A 25 35.17 -2.24 -10.42
C ARG A 25 34.23 -1.63 -11.44
N ARG A 26 33.10 -2.30 -11.69
CA ARG A 26 31.97 -1.70 -12.42
C ARG A 26 31.42 -0.59 -11.53
N ALA A 27 32.09 0.55 -11.53
CA ALA A 27 31.61 1.76 -10.91
C ALA A 27 30.48 2.30 -11.79
N TYR A 28 29.27 2.35 -11.25
CA TYR A 28 28.17 3.07 -11.88
C TYR A 28 28.55 4.55 -11.89
N ARG A 29 28.85 5.11 -13.07
CA ARG A 29 29.27 6.52 -13.23
C ARG A 29 28.12 7.52 -13.10
N GLY A 30 26.86 7.07 -13.06
CA GLY A 30 25.71 7.96 -13.15
C GLY A 30 25.41 8.48 -14.57
N ASP A 31 26.26 8.16 -15.56
CA ASP A 31 26.08 8.57 -16.96
C ASP A 31 25.09 7.66 -17.71
N ALA A 32 24.01 7.22 -17.07
CA ALA A 32 22.94 6.53 -17.78
C ALA A 32 22.25 7.54 -18.70
N PRO A 33 22.05 7.23 -20.00
CA PRO A 33 21.26 8.07 -20.88
C PRO A 33 19.88 8.33 -20.27
N GLU A 34 19.35 9.53 -20.46
CA GLU A 34 17.95 9.80 -20.12
C GLU A 34 17.08 8.75 -20.80
N ASP A 35 16.24 8.07 -20.02
CA ASP A 35 15.33 7.06 -20.54
C ASP A 35 14.39 7.74 -21.52
N SER A 36 14.62 7.49 -22.81
CA SER A 36 13.85 8.13 -23.89
C SER A 36 12.38 7.72 -23.89
N GLY A 37 11.98 6.73 -23.08
CA GLY A 37 10.61 6.25 -22.94
C GLY A 37 10.04 5.59 -24.21
N LYS A 38 10.83 5.53 -25.30
CA LYS A 38 10.42 5.00 -26.61
C LYS A 38 10.21 3.49 -26.61
N ASP A 39 10.79 2.79 -25.63
CA ASP A 39 10.66 1.34 -25.46
C ASP A 39 9.46 0.95 -24.58
N LEU A 40 8.68 1.93 -24.08
CA LEU A 40 7.46 1.67 -23.33
C LEU A 40 6.36 1.21 -24.31
N ILE A 41 6.22 -0.11 -24.44
CA ILE A 41 5.07 -0.72 -25.09
C ILE A 41 3.89 -0.59 -24.13
N GLU A 42 2.96 0.33 -24.42
CA GLU A 42 1.69 0.43 -23.70
C GLU A 42 0.82 -0.78 -24.03
N ILE A 43 0.78 -1.76 -23.13
CA ILE A 43 -0.10 -2.92 -23.24
C ILE A 43 -1.49 -2.46 -22.76
N PRO A 44 -2.52 -2.43 -23.63
CA PRO A 44 -3.85 -2.02 -23.21
C PRO A 44 -4.42 -3.07 -22.26
N LEU A 45 -4.73 -2.65 -21.03
CA LEU A 45 -5.44 -3.48 -20.07
C LEU A 45 -6.91 -3.62 -20.50
N PRO A 46 -7.58 -4.74 -20.16
CA PRO A 46 -8.99 -4.88 -20.42
C PRO A 46 -9.76 -3.76 -19.71
N PRO A 47 -10.78 -3.16 -20.37
CA PRO A 47 -11.60 -2.14 -19.74
C PRO A 47 -12.32 -2.73 -18.52
N TRP A 48 -12.43 -1.94 -17.46
CA TRP A 48 -13.21 -2.33 -16.29
C TRP A 48 -14.70 -2.42 -16.65
N GLU A 49 -15.36 -3.50 -16.24
CA GLU A 49 -16.78 -3.73 -16.46
C GLU A 49 -17.53 -3.84 -15.13
N GLU A 50 -18.62 -3.10 -14.99
CA GLU A 50 -19.47 -3.18 -13.80
C GLU A 50 -20.29 -4.46 -13.77
N ARG A 51 -20.28 -5.16 -12.62
CA ARG A 51 -21.09 -6.37 -12.41
C ARG A 51 -22.53 -5.99 -12.02
N GLN A 52 -23.48 -6.28 -12.91
CA GLN A 52 -24.90 -5.89 -12.74
C GLN A 52 -25.80 -6.99 -12.10
N ASN A 53 -25.38 -8.26 -12.09
CA ASN A 53 -26.25 -9.40 -11.75
C ASN A 53 -26.03 -9.99 -10.34
N GLU A 54 -25.51 -9.21 -9.39
CA GLU A 54 -25.25 -9.69 -8.02
C GLU A 54 -26.17 -9.05 -6.96
N SER A 55 -26.49 -9.80 -5.91
CA SER A 55 -27.23 -9.26 -4.76
C SER A 55 -26.37 -8.23 -4.00
N LEU A 56 -27.00 -7.26 -3.32
CA LEU A 56 -26.27 -6.25 -2.52
C LEU A 56 -25.37 -6.88 -1.45
N LYS A 57 -25.80 -7.99 -0.85
CA LYS A 57 -25.00 -8.72 0.14
C LYS A 57 -23.75 -9.33 -0.50
N ALA A 58 -23.89 -9.94 -1.68
CA ALA A 58 -22.77 -10.49 -2.43
C ALA A 58 -21.79 -9.39 -2.89
N LYS A 59 -22.31 -8.27 -3.40
CA LYS A 59 -21.50 -7.09 -3.77
C LYS A 59 -20.68 -6.57 -2.60
N ARG A 60 -21.29 -6.39 -1.43
CA ARG A 60 -20.56 -5.97 -0.21
C ARG A 60 -19.48 -6.97 0.19
N ALA A 61 -19.79 -8.27 0.21
CA ALA A 61 -18.81 -9.29 0.57
C ALA A 61 -17.62 -9.32 -0.40
N ARG A 62 -17.87 -9.17 -1.70
CA ARG A 62 -16.84 -9.03 -2.73
C ARG A 62 -15.98 -7.78 -2.51
N LEU A 63 -16.61 -6.61 -2.31
CA LEU A 63 -15.90 -5.35 -2.10
C LEU A 63 -15.05 -5.36 -0.82
N VAL A 64 -15.51 -6.02 0.26
CA VAL A 64 -14.69 -6.26 1.45
C VAL A 64 -13.44 -7.06 1.08
N TYR A 65 -13.59 -8.14 0.31
CA TYR A 65 -12.46 -8.95 -0.13
C TYR A 65 -11.46 -8.15 -0.97
N GLU A 66 -11.94 -7.45 -2.00
CA GLU A 66 -11.12 -6.64 -2.92
C GLU A 66 -10.39 -5.51 -2.18
N SER A 67 -11.04 -4.87 -1.19
CA SER A 67 -10.42 -3.84 -0.35
C SER A 67 -9.26 -4.36 0.50
N ARG A 68 -9.31 -5.64 0.90
CA ARG A 68 -8.30 -6.26 1.78
C ARG A 68 -7.13 -6.88 1.02
N LYS A 69 -7.27 -7.13 -0.28
CA LYS A 69 -6.30 -7.86 -1.12
C LYS A 69 -5.68 -6.93 -2.16
N ARG A 70 -4.92 -5.93 -1.70
CA ARG A 70 -4.22 -4.95 -2.54
C ARG A 70 -2.72 -5.26 -2.62
N GLY A 71 -2.04 -4.66 -3.60
CA GLY A 71 -0.59 -4.84 -3.79
C GLY A 71 0.27 -4.15 -2.73
N MET A 72 -0.27 -3.15 -2.04
CA MET A 72 0.43 -2.38 -0.99
C MET A 72 -0.28 -2.46 0.37
N LEU A 73 0.50 -2.42 1.45
CA LEU A 73 -0.02 -2.57 2.82
C LEU A 73 -0.82 -1.32 3.26
N GLU A 74 -0.41 -0.14 2.80
CA GLU A 74 -1.02 1.14 3.08
C GLU A 74 -2.49 1.16 2.65
N ASN A 75 -2.75 0.81 1.39
CA ASN A 75 -4.12 0.67 0.88
C ASN A 75 -4.87 -0.46 1.56
N CYS A 76 -4.21 -1.60 1.81
CA CYS A 76 -4.85 -2.71 2.51
C CYS A 76 -5.39 -2.28 3.87
N ILE A 77 -4.62 -1.54 4.68
CA ILE A 77 -5.07 -1.08 6.00
C ILE A 77 -6.13 0.02 5.85
N LEU A 78 -5.88 1.03 5.01
CA LEU A 78 -6.79 2.15 4.83
C LEU A 78 -8.17 1.70 4.33
N LEU A 79 -8.21 0.92 3.25
CA LEU A 79 -9.45 0.48 2.62
C LEU A 79 -10.16 -0.60 3.44
N SER A 80 -9.44 -1.47 4.15
CA SER A 80 -10.09 -2.47 5.01
C SER A 80 -10.82 -1.86 6.20
N LEU A 81 -10.24 -0.82 6.81
CA LEU A 81 -10.89 -0.08 7.89
C LEU A 81 -12.05 0.77 7.36
N PHE A 82 -11.88 1.42 6.21
CA PHE A 82 -12.97 2.14 5.55
C PHE A 82 -14.13 1.20 5.20
N ALA A 83 -13.83 0.03 4.65
CA ALA A 83 -14.79 -1.02 4.33
C ALA A 83 -15.61 -1.44 5.55
N LYS A 84 -14.94 -1.65 6.69
CA LYS A 84 -15.59 -2.05 7.95
C LYS A 84 -16.66 -1.04 8.40
N GLU A 85 -16.33 0.25 8.37
CA GLU A 85 -17.22 1.31 8.89
C GLU A 85 -18.34 1.68 7.90
N TYR A 86 -18.04 1.74 6.60
CA TYR A 86 -18.95 2.34 5.62
C TYR A 86 -19.71 1.34 4.72
N LEU A 87 -19.18 0.15 4.39
CA LEU A 87 -19.84 -0.74 3.42
C LEU A 87 -21.23 -1.22 3.88
N ASN A 88 -21.44 -1.35 5.19
CA ASN A 88 -22.71 -1.76 5.77
C ASN A 88 -23.78 -0.65 5.71
N THR A 89 -23.36 0.63 5.71
CA THR A 89 -24.26 1.80 5.71
C THR A 89 -24.49 2.38 4.31
N MET A 90 -23.60 2.10 3.36
CA MET A 90 -23.68 2.59 1.98
C MET A 90 -24.89 2.06 1.20
N SER A 91 -25.44 2.93 0.35
CA SER A 91 -26.46 2.61 -0.65
C SER A 91 -25.90 1.84 -1.85
N ALA A 92 -26.76 1.25 -2.67
CA ALA A 92 -26.34 0.51 -3.87
C ALA A 92 -25.52 1.38 -4.84
N LYS A 93 -25.89 2.65 -5.01
CA LYS A 93 -25.18 3.61 -5.87
C LYS A 93 -23.77 3.89 -5.33
N GLN A 94 -23.65 4.11 -4.02
CA GLN A 94 -22.35 4.32 -3.36
C GLN A 94 -21.46 3.09 -3.47
N LEU A 95 -22.02 1.88 -3.36
CA LEU A 95 -21.25 0.65 -3.58
C LEU A 95 -20.73 0.53 -5.02
N SER A 96 -21.50 0.96 -6.02
CA SER A 96 -21.03 1.02 -7.42
C SER A 96 -19.93 2.06 -7.63
N LEU A 97 -20.06 3.24 -7.03
CA LEU A 97 -19.01 4.27 -7.06
C LEU A 97 -17.72 3.79 -6.37
N TYR A 98 -17.85 3.10 -5.24
CA TYR A 98 -16.73 2.51 -4.52
C TYR A 98 -16.05 1.39 -5.33
N ASP A 99 -16.84 0.49 -5.91
CA ASP A 99 -16.35 -0.59 -6.79
C ASP A 99 -15.50 -0.04 -7.93
N ARG A 100 -16.02 1.01 -8.59
CA ARG A 100 -15.31 1.74 -9.64
C ARG A 100 -14.01 2.36 -9.13
N LEU A 101 -14.06 3.07 -8.00
CA LEU A 101 -12.89 3.74 -7.41
C LEU A 101 -11.74 2.77 -7.10
N ILE A 102 -12.03 1.56 -6.61
CA ILE A 102 -10.98 0.63 -6.20
C ILE A 102 -10.50 -0.29 -7.34
N ASN A 103 -11.32 -0.56 -8.35
CA ASN A 103 -11.03 -1.59 -9.36
C ASN A 103 -10.74 -1.04 -10.77
N GLU A 104 -11.18 0.18 -11.09
CA GLU A 104 -10.88 0.80 -12.40
C GLU A 104 -9.42 1.28 -12.52
N PRO A 105 -8.81 1.91 -11.50
CA PRO A 105 -7.41 2.31 -11.57
C PRO A 105 -6.48 1.10 -11.55
N SER A 106 -5.55 1.03 -12.51
CA SER A 106 -4.58 -0.06 -12.58
C SER A 106 -3.47 0.05 -11.53
N ASN A 107 -3.24 1.25 -11.00
CA ASN A 107 -2.15 1.54 -10.07
C ASN A 107 -2.69 1.89 -8.68
N ASP A 108 -2.34 1.05 -7.69
CA ASP A 108 -2.70 1.25 -6.29
C ASP A 108 -2.15 2.56 -5.71
N TRP A 109 -1.00 3.06 -6.18
CA TRP A 109 -0.44 4.33 -5.69
C TRP A 109 -1.32 5.52 -6.01
N ASP A 110 -2.05 5.50 -7.13
CA ASP A 110 -2.92 6.61 -7.49
C ASP A 110 -4.09 6.72 -6.52
N ILE A 111 -4.68 5.59 -6.12
CA ILE A 111 -5.73 5.55 -5.09
C ILE A 111 -5.23 6.15 -3.77
N TYR A 112 -4.01 5.78 -3.33
CA TYR A 112 -3.41 6.32 -2.11
C TYR A 112 -3.19 7.84 -2.21
N ASN A 113 -2.68 8.30 -3.36
CA ASN A 113 -2.42 9.71 -3.61
C ASN A 113 -3.70 10.54 -3.63
N TRP A 114 -4.79 10.01 -4.18
CA TRP A 114 -6.09 10.67 -4.19
C TRP A 114 -6.71 10.73 -2.80
N ALA A 115 -6.61 9.63 -2.04
CA ALA A 115 -7.11 9.56 -0.67
C ALA A 115 -6.37 10.52 0.27
N THR A 116 -5.05 10.66 0.10
CA THR A 116 -4.22 11.60 0.88
C THR A 116 -4.28 13.04 0.38
N GLY A 117 -4.86 13.27 -0.80
CA GLY A 117 -4.91 14.60 -1.43
C GLY A 117 -3.56 15.07 -2.00
N THR A 118 -2.60 14.16 -2.16
CA THR A 118 -1.26 14.46 -2.72
C THR A 118 -1.35 14.77 -4.22
N LYS A 119 -2.26 14.10 -4.93
CA LYS A 119 -2.57 14.36 -6.34
C LYS A 119 -4.08 14.58 -6.51
N PRO A 120 -4.51 15.45 -7.43
CA PRO A 120 -5.93 15.57 -7.76
C PRO A 120 -6.42 14.26 -8.39
N ALA A 121 -7.63 13.85 -8.02
CA ALA A 121 -8.28 12.72 -8.65
C ALA A 121 -8.86 13.15 -10.02
N PRO A 122 -8.89 12.25 -11.02
CA PRO A 122 -9.65 12.46 -12.24
C PRO A 122 -11.13 12.72 -11.94
N GLU A 123 -11.80 13.52 -12.76
CA GLU A 123 -13.23 13.89 -12.60
C GLU A 123 -14.15 12.66 -12.50
N ILE A 124 -13.76 11.56 -13.13
CA ILE A 124 -14.47 10.27 -13.10
C ILE A 124 -14.59 9.71 -11.66
N PHE A 125 -13.57 9.96 -10.85
CA PHE A 125 -13.46 9.46 -9.47
C PHE A 125 -13.80 10.54 -8.43
N ASP A 126 -13.99 11.78 -8.84
CA ASP A 126 -14.35 12.88 -7.95
C ASP A 126 -15.83 12.81 -7.58
N ASN A 127 -16.11 11.99 -6.56
CA ASN A 127 -17.45 11.65 -6.12
C ASN A 127 -17.55 11.63 -4.59
N GLU A 128 -18.78 11.50 -4.07
CA GLU A 128 -19.07 11.48 -2.64
C GLU A 128 -18.25 10.40 -1.88
N VAL A 129 -17.94 9.27 -2.53
CA VAL A 129 -17.20 8.17 -1.90
C VAL A 129 -15.74 8.52 -1.73
N LEU A 130 -15.13 9.14 -2.73
CA LEU A 130 -13.77 9.62 -2.64
C LEU A 130 -13.64 10.68 -1.55
N ASP A 131 -14.61 11.58 -1.41
CA ASP A 131 -14.59 12.60 -0.35
C ASP A 131 -14.73 11.98 1.05
N MET A 132 -15.58 10.97 1.22
CA MET A 132 -15.62 10.19 2.45
C MET A 132 -14.28 9.50 2.73
N LEU A 133 -13.61 8.97 1.70
CA LEU A 133 -12.31 8.33 1.84
C LEU A 133 -11.21 9.34 2.23
N LYS A 134 -11.19 10.53 1.63
CA LYS A 134 -10.27 11.62 2.01
C LYS A 134 -10.48 12.05 3.46
N GLU A 135 -11.74 12.23 3.88
CA GLU A 135 -12.05 12.55 5.28
C GLU A 135 -11.64 11.42 6.23
N PHE A 136 -11.85 10.17 5.83
CA PHE A 136 -11.41 9.01 6.60
C PHE A 136 -9.88 8.96 6.72
N ALA A 137 -9.15 9.28 5.65
CA ALA A 137 -7.67 9.29 5.64
C ALA A 137 -7.06 10.30 6.61
N LYS A 138 -7.71 11.46 6.84
CA LYS A 138 -7.25 12.49 7.79
C LYS A 138 -7.19 12.02 9.24
N ASN A 139 -7.91 10.95 9.61
CA ASN A 139 -7.89 10.33 10.94
C ASN A 139 -8.04 11.34 12.11
N LYS A 140 -9.09 12.17 12.08
CA LYS A 140 -9.33 13.21 13.11
C LYS A 140 -9.43 12.65 14.53
N ASN A 141 -9.86 11.40 14.67
CA ASN A 141 -10.02 10.71 15.94
C ASN A 141 -8.71 10.09 16.47
N MET A 142 -7.60 10.19 15.72
CA MET A 142 -6.30 9.58 16.05
C MET A 142 -6.42 8.08 16.38
N GLU A 143 -7.25 7.37 15.62
CA GLU A 143 -7.44 5.94 15.78
C GLU A 143 -6.15 5.19 15.39
N LYS A 144 -5.87 4.09 16.08
CA LYS A 144 -4.72 3.23 15.78
C LYS A 144 -5.00 2.43 14.51
N ARG A 145 -4.25 2.71 13.44
CA ARG A 145 -4.36 2.02 12.13
C ARG A 145 -3.10 1.22 11.83
N LEU A 146 -2.86 0.20 12.65
CA LEU A 146 -1.67 -0.63 12.56
C LEU A 146 -1.92 -1.92 11.76
N TRP A 147 -3.13 -2.46 11.86
CA TRP A 147 -3.48 -3.78 11.36
C TRP A 147 -4.82 -3.75 10.65
N GLN A 148 -5.03 -4.72 9.75
CA GLN A 148 -6.35 -4.96 9.19
C GLN A 148 -7.31 -5.45 10.30
N PRO A 149 -8.59 -5.08 10.25
CA PRO A 149 -9.57 -5.59 11.20
C PRO A 149 -9.88 -7.07 10.94
N ASP A 150 -10.19 -7.79 12.02
CA ASP A 150 -10.73 -9.15 11.96
C ASP A 150 -12.11 -9.17 11.31
N LEU A 151 -12.56 -10.32 10.81
CA LEU A 151 -13.85 -10.44 10.10
C LEU A 151 -15.07 -10.58 11.00
N GLU A 152 -14.89 -10.63 12.32
CA GLU A 152 -15.95 -10.92 13.28
C GLU A 152 -17.11 -9.92 13.19
N TYR A 153 -16.82 -8.65 12.87
CA TYR A 153 -17.83 -7.60 12.69
C TYR A 153 -18.83 -7.87 11.56
N LEU A 154 -18.54 -8.79 10.62
CA LEU A 154 -19.49 -9.20 9.57
C LEU A 154 -20.55 -10.17 10.09
N PHE A 155 -20.24 -10.88 11.19
CA PHE A 155 -21.10 -11.90 11.78
C PHE A 155 -21.80 -11.41 13.04
N GLU A 156 -21.23 -10.41 13.71
CA GLU A 156 -21.89 -9.72 14.81
C GLU A 156 -23.18 -9.06 14.32
N LYS A 157 -24.33 -9.64 14.69
CA LYS A 157 -25.57 -8.87 14.74
C LYS A 157 -25.28 -7.72 15.70
N LYS A 158 -25.53 -6.49 15.26
CA LYS A 158 -25.52 -5.29 16.11
C LYS A 158 -26.64 -5.44 17.16
N SER A 159 -26.42 -6.29 18.15
CA SER A 159 -27.32 -6.50 19.28
C SER A 159 -27.08 -5.34 20.24
N TRP A 160 -28.19 -4.66 20.57
CA TRP A 160 -28.29 -3.62 21.60
C TRP A 160 -27.66 -2.26 21.26
N ARG A 161 -28.34 -1.50 20.40
CA ARG A 161 -28.54 -0.07 20.73
C ARG A 161 -29.67 -0.06 21.76
N ASN A 162 -29.33 0.18 23.01
CA ASN A 162 -30.30 0.34 24.09
C ASN A 162 -31.27 1.47 23.70
N GLU A 163 -32.52 1.10 23.42
CA GLU A 163 -33.67 1.95 23.66
C GLU A 163 -33.85 2.04 25.18
N ASP A 164 -32.97 2.75 25.88
CA ASP A 164 -33.22 3.14 27.27
C ASP A 164 -33.02 4.66 27.37
N ILE A 165 -34.15 5.29 27.07
CA ILE A 165 -34.55 6.65 27.42
C ILE A 165 -34.63 6.75 28.95
N PRO A 166 -34.19 7.87 29.54
CA PRO A 166 -35.18 8.75 30.16
C PRO A 166 -35.34 10.08 29.42
#